data_AF-A0A4U9TZD7-F1
#
_entry.id   AF-A0A4U9TZD7-F1
#
_cell.length_a   1.000
_cell.length_b   1.000
_cell.length_c   1.000
_cell.angle_alpha   90.00
_cell.angle_beta   90.00
_cell.angle_gamma   90.00
#
_symmetry.space_group_name_H-M   'P 1'
#
loop_
_entity.id
_entity.type
_entity.pdbx_description
1 polymer ?
#
loop_
_entity_poly.entity_id
_entity_poly.type
_entity_poly.pdbx_seq_one_letter_code
_entity_poly.pdbx_strand_id
1 'polypeptide(L)'
;MDRGIPDVAFINNSDQRTPLILVLDCSGSMGGEPIDQLNQGLALLEQELKDDVIAAKRVRLLIIEYGGYDQCKLHGDWTDAMDFVAPRLAAGAPLRWGKRSCWH
;
A
#
# COMPACT_ATOMS: atom_id res chain seq x y z
N MET A 1 4.96 16.21 53.27
CA MET A 1 5.79 17.05 52.37
C MET A 1 6.26 16.18 51.23
N ASP A 2 6.16 16.75 50.05
CA ASP A 2 6.15 16.17 48.71
C ASP A 2 7.32 15.24 48.34
N ARG A 3 7.02 14.15 47.63
CA ARG A 3 7.80 13.72 46.47
C ARG A 3 6.91 12.87 45.57
N GLY A 4 6.17 13.57 44.71
CA GLY A 4 5.29 13.00 43.69
C GLY A 4 5.89 11.81 42.95
N ILE A 5 5.04 10.84 42.64
CA ILE A 5 5.32 9.77 41.69
C ILE A 5 5.58 10.44 40.34
N PRO A 6 6.81 10.44 39.79
CA PRO A 6 7.04 10.95 38.46
C PRO A 6 7.08 9.76 37.51
N ASP A 7 5.95 9.10 37.27
CA ASP A 7 5.94 7.98 36.31
C ASP A 7 4.63 7.81 35.53
N VAL A 8 3.68 8.75 35.68
CA VAL A 8 2.54 8.84 34.75
C VAL A 8 2.95 9.36 33.36
N ALA A 9 4.21 9.77 33.19
CA ALA A 9 4.79 10.11 31.88
C ALA A 9 5.21 8.89 31.03
N PHE A 10 4.94 7.64 31.47
CA PHE A 10 5.34 6.44 30.73
C PHE A 10 4.20 5.50 30.36
N ILE A 11 2.99 6.02 30.13
CA ILE A 11 2.00 5.30 29.32
C ILE A 11 1.51 6.20 28.20
N ASN A 12 2.44 6.60 27.36
CA ASN A 12 2.11 6.90 25.98
C ASN A 12 2.78 5.85 25.07
N ASN A 13 2.58 4.56 25.38
CA ASN A 13 2.78 3.50 24.39
C ASN A 13 1.58 3.48 23.42
N SER A 14 1.30 4.65 22.85
CA SER A 14 0.56 4.77 21.61
C SER A 14 1.55 5.16 20.53
N ASP A 15 2.48 4.26 20.23
CA ASP A 15 2.93 4.20 18.84
C ASP A 15 1.74 3.71 18.01
N GLN A 16 0.76 4.61 17.82
CA GLN A 16 -0.37 4.43 16.93
C GLN A 16 0.23 4.11 15.57
N ARG A 17 0.18 2.83 15.21
CA ARG A 17 0.55 2.41 13.87
C ARG A 17 -0.46 3.04 12.92
N THR A 18 0.02 3.76 11.92
CA THR A 18 -0.81 4.38 10.89
C THR A 18 -1.02 3.36 9.77
N PRO A 19 -2.23 2.82 9.59
CA PRO A 19 -2.50 1.91 8.48
C PRO A 19 -2.55 2.67 7.16
N LEU A 20 -1.86 2.15 6.14
CA LEU A 20 -1.90 2.64 4.77
C LEU A 20 -2.30 1.48 3.86
N ILE A 21 -3.48 1.57 3.24
CA ILE A 21 -3.98 0.57 2.31
C ILE A 21 -3.85 1.13 0.89
N LEU A 22 -3.11 0.44 0.04
CA LEU A 22 -2.98 0.80 -1.37
C LEU A 22 -3.78 -0.19 -2.21
N VAL A 23 -4.79 0.30 -2.92
CA VAL A 23 -5.55 -0.46 -3.92
C VAL A 23 -5.06 -0.05 -5.29
N LEU A 24 -4.42 -0.98 -6.00
CA LEU A 24 -3.64 -0.72 -7.20
C LEU A 24 -4.33 -1.36 -8.41
N ASP A 25 -4.69 -0.54 -9.39
CA ASP A 25 -5.26 -1.03 -10.64
C ASP A 25 -4.19 -1.75 -11.49
N CYS A 26 -4.47 -2.99 -11.83
CA CYS A 26 -3.69 -3.84 -12.73
C CYS A 26 -4.61 -4.42 -13.82
N SER A 27 -5.68 -3.73 -14.19
CA SER A 27 -6.50 -4.07 -15.35
C SER A 27 -5.66 -4.03 -16.64
N GLY A 28 -6.10 -4.71 -17.71
CA GLY A 28 -5.30 -4.71 -18.94
C GLY A 28 -5.22 -3.38 -19.69
N SER A 29 -6.00 -2.36 -19.31
CA SER A 29 -5.76 -0.97 -19.75
C SER A 29 -4.48 -0.37 -19.16
N MET A 30 -3.95 -0.93 -18.07
CA MET A 30 -2.69 -0.52 -17.47
C MET A 30 -1.46 -1.02 -18.26
N GLY A 31 -1.66 -1.82 -19.32
CA GLY A 31 -0.55 -2.35 -20.12
C GLY A 31 0.30 -1.26 -20.77
N GLY A 32 1.62 -1.49 -20.78
CA GLY A 32 2.60 -0.54 -21.34
C GLY A 32 3.08 0.47 -20.31
N GLU A 33 3.07 1.75 -20.69
CA GLU A 33 3.59 2.84 -19.85
C GLU A 33 2.89 2.99 -18.47
N PRO A 34 1.56 2.82 -18.32
CA PRO A 34 0.90 3.05 -17.03
C PRO A 34 1.37 2.09 -15.92
N ILE A 35 1.55 0.80 -16.22
CA ILE A 35 2.05 -0.17 -15.22
C ILE A 35 3.53 0.08 -14.89
N ASP A 36 4.33 0.58 -15.86
CA ASP A 36 5.72 0.94 -15.60
C ASP A 36 5.83 2.15 -14.67
N GLN A 37 5.00 3.18 -14.90
CA GLN A 37 4.91 4.34 -14.00
C GLN A 37 4.39 3.94 -12.60
N LEU A 38 3.42 3.02 -12.52
CA LEU A 38 2.94 2.49 -11.25
C LEU A 38 4.06 1.81 -10.45
N ASN A 39 4.83 0.95 -11.12
CA ASN A 39 5.97 0.26 -10.50
C ASN A 39 7.05 1.25 -10.03
N GLN A 40 7.33 2.30 -10.81
CA GLN A 40 8.25 3.36 -10.42
C GLN A 40 7.74 4.12 -9.19
N GLY A 41 6.44 4.44 -9.14
CA GLY A 41 5.82 5.08 -7.98
C GLY A 41 5.87 4.23 -6.72
N LEU A 42 5.71 2.90 -6.83
CA LEU A 42 5.86 1.98 -5.70
C LEU A 42 7.31 1.93 -5.18
N ALA A 43 8.28 1.91 -6.09
CA ALA A 43 9.70 1.94 -5.72
C ALA A 43 10.06 3.27 -5.03
N LEU A 44 9.56 4.40 -5.54
CA LEU A 44 9.73 5.70 -4.89
C LEU A 44 9.07 5.73 -3.51
N LEU A 45 7.84 5.22 -3.38
CA LEU A 45 7.16 5.13 -2.10
C LEU A 45 7.96 4.30 -1.08
N GLU A 46 8.54 3.17 -1.50
CA GLU A 46 9.42 2.39 -0.64
C GLU A 46 10.59 3.21 -0.10
N GLN A 47 11.25 4.01 -0.96
CA GLN A 47 12.36 4.87 -0.55
C GLN A 47 11.90 5.95 0.44
N GLU A 48 10.84 6.68 0.11
CA GLU A 48 10.31 7.76 0.95
C GLU A 48 9.86 7.25 2.34
N LEU A 49 9.26 6.05 2.41
CA LEU A 49 8.86 5.43 3.67
C LEU A 49 10.05 5.04 4.54
N LYS A 50 11.17 4.66 3.94
CA LYS A 50 12.40 4.27 4.66
C LYS A 50 13.23 5.48 5.07
N ASP A 51 13.21 6.54 4.27
CA ASP A 51 13.93 7.77 4.53
C ASP A 51 13.27 8.61 5.64
N ASP A 52 11.94 8.55 5.78
CA ASP A 52 11.23 9.15 6.91
C ASP A 52 11.26 8.25 8.16
N VAL A 53 12.11 8.61 9.12
CA VAL A 53 12.30 7.90 10.40
C VAL A 53 11.00 7.73 11.22
N ILE A 54 10.04 8.64 11.08
CA ILE A 54 8.74 8.55 11.76
C ILE A 54 7.83 7.58 11.00
N ALA A 55 7.74 7.71 9.67
CA ALA A 55 6.93 6.83 8.84
C ALA A 55 7.41 5.37 8.90
N ALA A 56 8.73 5.15 8.83
CA ALA A 56 9.36 3.84 8.93
C ALA A 56 8.95 3.06 10.19
N LYS A 57 8.78 3.76 11.32
CA LYS A 57 8.44 3.15 12.62
C LYS A 57 6.94 3.01 12.87
N ARG A 58 6.12 3.83 12.22
CA ARG A 58 4.70 3.96 12.53
C ARG A 58 3.78 3.44 11.44
N VAL A 59 4.18 3.49 10.17
CA VAL A 59 3.29 3.11 9.08
C VAL A 59 3.29 1.59 8.90
N ARG A 60 2.10 1.01 8.70
CA ARG A 60 1.92 -0.36 8.23
C ARG A 60 1.16 -0.33 6.93
N LEU A 61 1.67 -1.02 5.92
CA LEU A 61 1.11 -1.06 4.58
C LEU A 61 0.41 -2.38 4.31
N LEU A 62 -0.69 -2.30 3.56
CA LEU A 62 -1.32 -3.45 2.91
C LEU A 62 -1.53 -3.11 1.43
N ILE A 63 -1.05 -3.99 0.56
CA ILE A 63 -1.17 -3.83 -0.89
C ILE A 63 -2.26 -4.75 -1.41
N ILE A 64 -3.21 -4.17 -2.15
CA ILE A 64 -4.30 -4.86 -2.82
C ILE A 64 -4.15 -4.59 -4.31
N GLU A 65 -3.86 -5.64 -5.07
CA GLU A 65 -3.96 -5.59 -6.52
C GLU A 65 -5.42 -5.80 -6.93
N TYR A 66 -5.92 -4.93 -7.81
CA TYR A 66 -7.25 -5.00 -8.37
C TYR A 66 -7.14 -5.03 -9.90
N GLY A 67 -7.60 -6.10 -10.53
CA GLY A 67 -7.49 -6.24 -11.99
C GLY A 67 -8.10 -7.54 -12.51
N GLY A 68 -8.65 -7.50 -13.73
CA GLY A 68 -9.38 -8.63 -14.32
C GLY A 68 -10.85 -8.69 -13.91
N TYR A 69 -11.53 -9.82 -14.15
CA TYR A 69 -12.97 -10.04 -13.90
C TYR A 69 -13.31 -10.00 -12.38
N ASP A 70 -13.28 -8.82 -11.78
CA ASP A 70 -13.59 -8.57 -10.35
C ASP A 70 -12.69 -9.33 -9.36
N GLN A 71 -11.45 -9.63 -9.76
CA GLN A 71 -10.47 -10.26 -8.89
C GLN A 71 -9.69 -9.21 -8.11
N CYS A 72 -9.65 -9.35 -6.79
CA CYS A 72 -8.67 -8.66 -5.95
C CYS A 72 -7.70 -9.69 -5.38
N LYS A 73 -6.42 -9.30 -5.33
CA LYS A 73 -5.35 -10.11 -4.77
C LYS A 73 -4.62 -9.29 -3.71
N LEU A 74 -4.58 -9.83 -2.50
CA LEU A 74 -3.72 -9.30 -1.44
C LEU A 74 -2.27 -9.69 -1.70
N HIS A 75 -1.38 -8.71 -1.65
CA HIS A 75 0.06 -8.94 -1.71
C HIS A 75 0.60 -9.10 -0.28
N GLY A 76 0.28 -10.26 0.31
CA GLY A 76 0.67 -10.60 1.68
C GLY A 76 -0.21 -9.96 2.76
N ASP A 77 0.33 -9.92 3.97
CA ASP A 77 -0.28 -9.32 5.16
C ASP A 77 0.23 -7.90 5.41
N TRP A 78 -0.28 -7.27 6.46
CA TRP A 78 0.22 -5.98 6.94
C TRP A 78 1.74 -6.01 7.15
N THR A 79 2.45 -5.11 6.47
CA THR A 79 3.91 -5.01 6.51
C THR A 79 4.32 -3.66 7.10
N ASP A 80 5.26 -3.63 8.04
CA ASP A 80 5.81 -2.38 8.57
C ASP A 80 6.58 -1.63 7.47
N ALA A 81 6.52 -0.29 7.44
CA ALA A 81 7.10 0.51 6.35
C ALA A 81 8.60 0.31 6.19
N MET A 82 9.32 0.07 7.29
CA MET A 82 10.75 -0.25 7.28
C MET A 82 11.07 -1.54 6.50
N ASP A 83 10.19 -2.54 6.58
CA ASP A 83 10.35 -3.85 5.95
C ASP A 83 9.63 -3.96 4.61
N PHE A 84 8.92 -2.90 4.18
CA PHE A 84 8.22 -2.88 2.92
C PHE A 84 9.19 -3.01 1.75
N VAL A 85 8.84 -3.88 0.81
CA VAL A 85 9.53 -4.06 -0.46
C VAL A 85 8.47 -3.90 -1.54
N ALA A 86 8.69 -2.97 -2.46
CA ALA A 86 7.76 -2.67 -3.53
C ALA A 86 7.53 -3.92 -4.40
N PRO A 87 6.29 -4.44 -4.50
CA PRO A 87 6.00 -5.55 -5.39
C PRO A 87 6.07 -5.06 -6.84
N ARG A 88 6.58 -5.92 -7.73
CA ARG A 88 6.49 -5.67 -9.16
C ARG A 88 5.14 -6.17 -9.67
N LEU A 89 4.32 -5.23 -10.14
CA LEU A 89 3.00 -5.51 -10.68
C LEU A 89 3.05 -5.65 -12.20
N ALA A 90 2.16 -6.49 -12.72
CA ALA A 90 1.97 -6.69 -14.15
C ALA A 90 0.52 -6.36 -14.51
N ALA A 91 0.32 -5.74 -15.67
CA ALA A 91 -1.03 -5.52 -16.17
C ALA A 91 -1.68 -6.89 -16.46
N GLY A 92 -2.87 -7.08 -15.91
CA GLY A 92 -3.71 -8.23 -16.16
C GLY A 92 -4.18 -8.28 -17.61
N ALA A 93 -4.88 -9.35 -17.98
CA ALA A 93 -5.46 -9.43 -19.31
C ALA A 93 -6.44 -8.25 -19.53
N PRO A 94 -6.51 -7.69 -20.76
CA PRO A 94 -7.51 -6.69 -21.09
C PRO A 94 -8.89 -7.22 -20.75
N LEU A 95 -9.66 -6.39 -20.02
CA LEU A 95 -11.06 -6.64 -19.81
C LEU A 95 -11.70 -6.83 -21.18
N ARG A 96 -12.29 -7.99 -21.44
CA ARG A 96 -13.12 -8.21 -22.64
C ARG A 96 -14.45 -7.46 -22.49
N TRP A 97 -14.40 -6.14 -22.28
CA TRP A 97 -15.58 -5.28 -22.35
C TRP A 97 -15.93 -4.93 -23.82
N GLY A 98 -15.04 -5.23 -24.78
CA GLY A 98 -15.21 -4.91 -26.20
C GLY A 98 -16.13 -5.83 -27.03
N LYS A 99 -16.85 -6.80 -26.43
CA LYS A 99 -17.78 -7.70 -27.16
C LYS A 99 -19.01 -8.14 -26.35
N ARG A 100 -19.69 -7.24 -25.62
CA ARG A 100 -21.10 -7.39 -25.22
C ARG A 100 -21.74 -6.00 -25.27
N SER A 101 -22.23 -5.58 -26.44
CA SER A 101 -23.66 -5.46 -26.76
C SER A 101 -24.53 -4.89 -25.62
N CYS A 102 -25.33 -3.88 -25.97
CA CYS A 102 -26.43 -3.26 -25.21
C CYS A 102 -26.05 -2.18 -24.17
N TRP A 103 -25.78 -0.98 -24.68
CA TRP A 103 -26.58 0.19 -24.27
C TRP A 103 -27.30 0.68 -25.52
N HIS A 104 -28.52 0.21 -25.73
CA HIS A 104 -29.59 0.80 -26.53
C HIS A 104 -30.89 0.41 -25.83
#